data_AF-A0A7Y9I697-F1
#
_entry.id   AF-A0A7Y9I697-F1
#
_cell.length_a   1.000
_cell.length_b   1.000
_cell.length_c   1.000
_cell.angle_alpha   90.00
_cell.angle_beta   90.00
_cell.angle_gamma   90.00
#
_symmetry.space_group_name_H-M   'P 1'
#
loop_
_entity.id
_entity.type
_entity.pdbx_description
1 polymer ?
#
loop_
_entity_poly.entity_id
_entity_poly.type
_entity_poly.pdbx_seq_one_letter_code
_entity_poly.pdbx_strand_id
1 'polypeptide(L)'
;MSSALLARVGLGRIAAVVCALAAAGFVVLMIFDLGETAPGMPMAPRPVAALGALAAAVLIFLIRERTRPALLITTLVALLIMAAGSAAAIPYTGLMMIIMTIGLVTQASGPFVLDPPVITMITHLVTAIAAFLGGAWLLGRWRAARGLCPSCGRVEASVQPGRSRWVPILAAVAVVGALPYGLLKLAWAVGLRIGLPGHSFDSVSFASPGFGDTAALTGLSIVASVLMGLRLRQRLVRLGLIIVGTVGSFMLVPVGVIGAVIGLIPAALGLRQIGDAEIAGWAYAVVYGSFAVWGVGLCLLTIHYARGTRPDCRTHRATAAADAGRLEPVAPNPA
;
A
#
# COMPACT_ATOMS: atom_id res chain seq x y z
N MET A 1 15.95 29.38 10.63
CA MET A 1 15.62 28.01 10.15
C MET A 1 14.15 27.96 9.77
N SER A 2 13.81 27.63 8.52
CA SER A 2 12.40 27.58 8.11
C SER A 2 11.66 26.43 8.83
N SER A 3 10.38 26.64 9.17
CA SER A 3 9.49 25.64 9.80
C SER A 3 9.47 24.29 9.05
N ALA A 4 9.69 24.34 7.73
CA ALA A 4 9.83 23.16 6.88
C ALA A 4 11.06 22.30 7.20
N LEU A 5 12.15 22.88 7.69
CA LEU A 5 13.35 22.14 8.09
C LEU A 5 13.11 21.37 9.40
N LEU A 6 12.46 22.02 10.38
CA LEU A 6 12.12 21.42 11.67
C LEU A 6 11.16 20.23 11.52
N ALA A 7 10.13 20.38 10.69
CA ALA A 7 9.20 19.29 10.38
C ALA A 7 9.90 18.06 9.76
N ARG A 8 10.97 18.28 8.97
CA ARG A 8 11.73 17.19 8.32
C ARG A 8 12.67 16.48 9.28
N VAL A 9 13.34 17.23 10.17
CA VAL A 9 14.15 16.64 11.23
C VAL A 9 13.28 15.80 12.16
N GLY A 10 12.06 16.29 12.47
CA GLY A 10 11.06 15.53 13.22
C GLY A 10 10.67 14.22 12.54
N LEU A 11 10.28 14.26 11.26
CA LEU A 11 9.87 13.05 10.53
C LEU A 11 10.97 11.98 10.47
N GLY A 12 12.23 12.38 10.24
CA GLY A 12 13.36 11.44 10.21
C GLY A 12 13.57 10.73 11.55
N ARG A 13 13.49 11.46 12.66
CA ARG A 13 13.61 10.88 14.01
C ARG A 13 12.48 9.91 14.31
N ILE A 14 11.24 10.30 13.99
CA ILE A 14 10.07 9.42 14.18
C ILE A 14 10.24 8.15 13.33
N ALA A 15 10.58 8.28 12.04
CA ALA A 15 10.79 7.12 11.17
C ALA A 15 11.87 6.18 11.70
N ALA A 16 12.99 6.72 12.19
CA ALA A 16 14.07 5.92 12.78
C ALA A 16 13.61 5.17 14.04
N VAL A 17 12.86 5.83 14.95
CA VAL A 17 12.32 5.18 16.16
C VAL A 17 11.35 4.06 15.78
N VAL A 18 10.43 4.29 14.85
CA VAL A 18 9.47 3.24 14.43
C VAL A 18 10.18 2.08 13.74
N CYS A 19 11.24 2.32 12.96
CA CYS A 19 12.09 1.25 12.42
C CYS A 19 12.79 0.44 13.53
N ALA A 20 13.28 1.11 14.59
CA ALA A 20 13.88 0.42 15.73
C ALA A 20 12.85 -0.42 16.51
N LEU A 21 11.61 0.07 16.66
CA LEU A 21 10.50 -0.70 17.23
C LEU A 21 10.14 -1.91 16.38
N ALA A 22 10.15 -1.79 15.05
CA ALA A 22 9.95 -2.94 14.15
C ALA A 22 11.05 -3.99 14.34
N ALA A 23 12.32 -3.56 14.46
CA ALA A 23 13.44 -4.45 14.74
C ALA A 23 13.24 -5.22 16.06
N ALA A 24 12.88 -4.51 17.13
CA ALA A 24 12.58 -5.12 18.43
C ALA A 24 11.41 -6.09 18.35
N GLY A 25 10.34 -5.75 17.62
CA GLY A 25 9.20 -6.63 17.39
C GLY A 25 9.61 -7.96 16.75
N PHE A 26 10.41 -7.94 15.69
CA PHE A 26 10.91 -9.17 15.06
C PHE A 26 11.82 -9.99 16.00
N VAL A 27 12.62 -9.35 16.86
CA VAL A 27 13.43 -10.05 17.87
C VAL A 27 12.54 -10.72 18.92
N VAL A 28 11.49 -10.05 19.40
CA VAL A 28 10.51 -10.63 20.33
C VAL A 28 9.84 -11.85 19.70
N LEU A 29 9.37 -11.74 18.45
CA LEU A 29 8.78 -12.88 17.74
C LEU A 29 9.75 -14.06 17.62
N MET A 30 11.05 -13.80 17.44
CA MET A 30 12.08 -14.83 17.37
C MET A 30 12.34 -15.50 18.73
N ILE A 31 12.47 -14.72 19.82
CA ILE A 31 12.80 -15.24 21.15
C ILE A 31 11.67 -16.13 21.71
N PHE A 32 10.42 -15.72 21.50
CA PHE A 32 9.25 -16.40 22.06
C PHE A 32 8.61 -17.41 21.11
N ASP A 33 9.23 -17.64 19.94
CA ASP A 33 8.72 -18.52 18.88
C ASP A 33 7.22 -18.31 18.58
N LEU A 34 6.78 -17.05 18.60
CA LEU A 34 5.39 -16.71 18.37
C LEU A 34 5.10 -16.96 16.88
N GLY A 35 4.22 -17.93 16.60
CA GLY A 35 4.09 -18.62 15.30
C GLY A 35 3.96 -17.73 14.05
N GLU A 36 4.12 -18.36 12.89
CA GLU A 36 3.90 -17.70 11.60
C GLU A 36 2.42 -17.33 11.44
N THR A 37 2.12 -16.06 11.17
CA THR A 37 0.74 -15.57 10.94
C THR A 37 0.06 -16.18 9.73
N ALA A 38 0.81 -16.84 8.84
CA ALA A 38 0.27 -17.51 7.67
C ALA A 38 1.26 -18.61 7.23
N PRO A 39 0.98 -19.90 7.55
CA PRO A 39 1.81 -21.00 7.13
C PRO A 39 2.02 -20.97 5.61
N GLY A 40 3.29 -21.01 5.18
CA GLY A 40 3.63 -21.10 3.76
C GLY A 40 3.59 -19.78 2.97
N MET A 41 3.37 -18.62 3.61
CA MET A 41 3.57 -17.34 2.93
C MET A 41 5.06 -16.99 2.87
N PRO A 42 5.60 -16.65 1.68
CA PRO A 42 7.01 -16.30 1.54
C PRO A 42 7.28 -14.97 2.25
N MET A 43 8.03 -15.03 3.34
CA MET A 43 8.50 -13.86 4.10
C MET A 43 10.01 -13.93 4.25
N ALA A 44 10.66 -12.76 4.35
CA ALA A 44 12.06 -12.75 4.76
C ALA A 44 12.18 -13.35 6.17
N PRO A 45 13.23 -14.15 6.46
CA PRO A 45 13.45 -14.67 7.80
C PRO A 45 13.47 -13.55 8.84
N ARG A 46 12.85 -13.78 10.01
CA ARG A 46 12.78 -12.81 11.13
C ARG A 46 14.11 -12.11 11.44
N PRO A 47 15.27 -12.80 11.54
CA PRO A 47 16.55 -12.11 11.79
C PRO A 47 16.96 -11.19 10.64
N VAL A 48 16.67 -11.56 9.39
CA VAL A 48 16.97 -10.73 8.21
C VAL A 48 16.10 -9.46 8.21
N ALA A 49 14.81 -9.60 8.53
CA ALA A 49 13.90 -8.47 8.65
C ALA A 49 14.27 -7.52 9.81
N ALA A 50 14.68 -8.08 10.96
CA ALA A 50 15.17 -7.32 12.12
C ALA A 50 16.43 -6.52 11.79
N LEU A 51 17.40 -7.14 11.10
CA LEU A 51 18.63 -6.48 10.63
C LEU A 51 18.33 -5.37 9.62
N GLY A 52 17.41 -5.60 8.67
CA GLY A 52 16.95 -4.58 7.74
C GLY A 52 16.32 -3.37 8.47
N ALA A 53 15.49 -3.63 9.48
CA ALA A 53 14.83 -2.60 10.28
C ALA A 53 15.85 -1.77 11.09
N LEU A 54 16.80 -2.44 11.74
CA LEU A 54 17.88 -1.78 12.50
C LEU A 54 18.78 -0.95 11.59
N ALA A 55 19.20 -1.51 10.45
CA ALA A 55 20.00 -0.79 9.47
C ALA A 55 19.27 0.47 8.93
N ALA A 56 17.97 0.36 8.64
CA ALA A 56 17.16 1.50 8.24
C ALA A 56 17.11 2.57 9.33
N ALA A 57 16.89 2.19 10.60
CA ALA A 57 16.87 3.11 11.73
C ALA A 57 18.20 3.89 11.87
N VAL A 58 19.32 3.17 11.83
CA VAL A 58 20.67 3.76 11.93
C VAL A 58 20.96 4.69 10.75
N LEU A 59 20.70 4.26 9.51
CA LEU A 59 20.95 5.07 8.32
C LEU A 59 20.10 6.35 8.30
N ILE A 60 18.80 6.26 8.62
CA ILE A 60 17.92 7.43 8.70
C ILE A 60 18.44 8.42 9.76
N PHE A 61 18.93 7.93 10.90
CA PHE A 61 19.48 8.76 11.97
C PHE A 61 20.79 9.47 11.58
N LEU A 62 21.70 8.77 10.89
CA LEU A 62 23.00 9.29 10.49
C LEU A 62 22.93 10.34 9.36
N ILE A 63 21.91 10.27 8.49
CA ILE A 63 21.75 11.19 7.36
C ILE A 63 21.22 12.56 7.84
N ARG A 64 22.13 13.51 8.11
CA ARG A 64 21.78 14.88 8.56
C ARG A 64 21.75 15.93 7.44
N GLU A 65 22.86 16.18 6.73
CA GLU A 65 22.95 17.40 5.89
C GLU A 65 23.32 17.18 4.42
N ARG A 66 24.34 16.36 4.11
CA ARG A 66 24.78 16.12 2.72
C ARG A 66 24.47 14.68 2.31
N THR A 67 23.35 14.51 1.62
CA THR A 67 22.89 13.19 1.18
C THR A 67 23.67 12.70 -0.03
N ARG A 68 24.55 11.71 0.18
CA ARG A 68 25.12 10.91 -0.91
C ARG A 68 24.02 9.98 -1.46
N PRO A 69 23.88 9.84 -2.80
CA PRO A 69 22.85 8.97 -3.39
C PRO A 69 22.99 7.51 -2.94
N ALA A 70 24.23 7.05 -2.74
CA ALA A 70 24.52 5.71 -2.21
C ALA A 70 23.81 5.45 -0.87
N LEU A 71 23.89 6.39 0.09
CA LEU A 71 23.24 6.24 1.40
C LEU A 71 21.71 6.16 1.29
N LEU A 72 21.11 6.91 0.36
CA LEU A 72 19.67 6.85 0.11
C LEU A 72 19.26 5.48 -0.48
N ILE A 73 20.06 4.95 -1.41
CA ILE A 73 19.84 3.62 -1.99
C ILE A 73 19.99 2.53 -0.92
N THR A 74 21.05 2.58 -0.09
CA THR A 74 21.23 1.63 1.02
C THR A 74 20.07 1.68 2.00
N THR A 75 19.58 2.88 2.33
CA THR A 75 18.40 3.05 3.20
C THR A 75 17.15 2.44 2.56
N LEU A 76 16.95 2.62 1.24
CA LEU A 76 15.85 2.00 0.51
C LEU A 76 15.92 0.47 0.60
N VAL A 77 17.09 -0.12 0.34
CA VAL A 77 17.30 -1.56 0.41
C VAL A 77 16.99 -2.08 1.81
N ALA A 78 17.48 -1.41 2.86
CA ALA A 78 17.19 -1.79 4.24
C ALA A 78 15.68 -1.75 4.57
N LEU A 79 14.97 -0.70 4.13
CA LEU A 79 13.51 -0.59 4.28
C LEU A 79 12.78 -1.70 3.52
N LEU A 80 13.24 -2.06 2.32
CA LEU A 80 12.64 -3.15 1.52
C LEU A 80 12.86 -4.52 2.17
N ILE A 81 14.04 -4.78 2.74
CA ILE A 81 14.33 -6.01 3.47
C ILE A 81 13.43 -6.13 4.71
N MET A 82 13.31 -5.06 5.50
CA MET A 82 12.39 -4.99 6.63
C MET A 82 10.94 -5.27 6.19
N ALA A 83 10.48 -4.57 5.14
CA ALA A 83 9.13 -4.74 4.62
C ALA A 83 8.87 -6.15 4.09
N ALA A 84 9.87 -6.81 3.48
CA ALA A 84 9.77 -8.19 2.99
C ALA A 84 9.52 -9.21 4.11
N GLY A 85 9.91 -8.92 5.36
CA GLY A 85 9.55 -9.73 6.54
C GLY A 85 8.07 -9.64 6.92
N SER A 86 7.29 -8.80 6.25
CA SER A 86 5.86 -8.61 6.51
C SER A 86 5.03 -8.39 5.24
N ALA A 87 5.63 -8.39 4.06
CA ALA A 87 4.96 -7.94 2.82
C ALA A 87 3.77 -8.81 2.44
N ALA A 88 3.85 -10.13 2.65
CA ALA A 88 2.74 -11.06 2.45
C ALA A 88 1.77 -11.08 3.65
N ALA A 89 2.31 -10.94 4.86
CA ALA A 89 1.52 -11.00 6.09
C ALA A 89 0.68 -9.75 6.35
N ILE A 90 1.10 -8.56 5.91
CA ILE A 90 0.35 -7.32 6.16
C ILE A 90 -1.00 -7.31 5.42
N PRO A 91 -1.08 -7.62 4.10
CA PRO A 91 -2.36 -7.76 3.41
C PRO A 91 -3.27 -8.79 4.10
N TYR A 92 -2.72 -9.95 4.46
CA TYR A 92 -3.46 -10.99 5.16
C TYR A 92 -3.98 -10.49 6.51
N THR A 93 -3.11 -9.96 7.37
CA THR A 93 -3.46 -9.43 8.69
C THR A 93 -4.49 -8.31 8.60
N GLY A 94 -4.31 -7.37 7.67
CA GLY A 94 -5.28 -6.30 7.42
C GLY A 94 -6.64 -6.84 6.99
N LEU A 95 -6.66 -7.83 6.09
CA LEU A 95 -7.89 -8.49 5.66
C LEU A 95 -8.56 -9.22 6.83
N MET A 96 -7.80 -10.01 7.58
CA MET A 96 -8.31 -10.75 8.73
C MET A 96 -8.87 -9.81 9.79
N MET A 97 -8.24 -8.66 10.06
CA MET A 97 -8.80 -7.64 10.96
C MET A 97 -10.13 -7.07 10.46
N ILE A 98 -10.26 -6.79 9.16
CA ILE A 98 -11.51 -6.32 8.55
C ILE A 98 -12.60 -7.38 8.70
N ILE A 99 -12.29 -8.62 8.32
CA ILE A 99 -13.20 -9.78 8.40
C ILE A 99 -13.64 -10.01 9.85
N MET A 100 -12.71 -9.99 10.80
CA MET A 100 -12.99 -10.13 12.24
C MET A 100 -13.89 -9.00 12.74
N THR A 101 -13.58 -7.75 12.38
CA THR A 101 -14.39 -6.59 12.79
C THR A 101 -15.81 -6.68 12.25
N ILE A 102 -15.97 -7.08 10.98
CA ILE A 102 -17.29 -7.31 10.38
C ILE A 102 -18.01 -8.44 11.12
N GLY A 103 -17.34 -9.58 11.35
CA GLY A 103 -17.90 -10.72 12.07
C GLY A 103 -18.36 -10.37 13.50
N LEU A 104 -17.60 -9.55 14.22
CA LEU A 104 -17.99 -9.04 15.55
C LEU A 104 -19.25 -8.18 15.48
N VAL A 105 -19.42 -7.38 14.42
CA VAL A 105 -20.59 -6.53 14.22
C VAL A 105 -21.80 -7.32 13.74
N THR A 106 -21.61 -8.30 12.86
CA THR A 106 -22.70 -9.08 12.23
C THR A 106 -23.09 -10.33 13.01
N GLN A 107 -22.29 -10.74 14.01
CA GLN A 107 -22.43 -12.02 14.71
C GLN A 107 -22.35 -13.24 13.76
N ALA A 108 -21.78 -13.07 12.57
CA ALA A 108 -21.67 -14.13 11.58
C ALA A 108 -20.49 -15.06 11.93
N SER A 109 -20.77 -16.36 12.03
CA SER A 109 -19.74 -17.41 12.10
C SER A 109 -19.24 -17.77 10.70
N GLY A 110 -17.95 -18.09 10.56
CA GLY A 110 -17.36 -18.53 9.30
C GLY A 110 -16.25 -19.57 9.51
N PRO A 111 -15.81 -20.24 8.44
CA PRO A 111 -14.79 -21.28 8.50
C PRO A 111 -13.39 -20.75 8.83
N PHE A 112 -13.20 -19.43 8.81
CA PHE A 112 -11.93 -18.81 9.11
C PHE A 112 -11.75 -18.67 10.63
N VAL A 113 -10.92 -19.53 11.23
CA VAL A 113 -10.42 -19.34 12.60
C VAL A 113 -9.45 -18.18 12.58
N LEU A 114 -9.90 -17.02 13.06
CA LEU A 114 -9.16 -15.77 13.09
C LEU A 114 -8.53 -15.58 14.47
N ASP A 115 -7.46 -16.29 14.78
CA ASP A 115 -6.70 -16.06 16.02
C ASP A 115 -5.20 -15.81 15.75
N PRO A 116 -4.84 -14.81 14.92
CA PRO A 116 -3.45 -14.41 14.80
C PRO A 116 -2.96 -13.86 16.14
N PRO A 117 -1.78 -14.27 16.63
CA PRO A 117 -1.23 -13.73 17.87
C PRO A 117 -1.16 -12.21 17.80
N VAL A 118 -1.74 -11.53 18.80
CA VAL A 118 -1.83 -10.06 18.85
C VAL A 118 -0.46 -9.39 18.65
N ILE A 119 0.58 -9.97 19.24
CA ILE A 119 1.96 -9.48 19.11
C ILE A 119 2.44 -9.51 17.64
N THR A 120 2.09 -10.54 16.88
CA THR A 120 2.46 -10.64 15.47
C THR A 120 1.71 -9.61 14.64
N MET A 121 0.41 -9.38 14.92
CA MET A 121 -0.35 -8.31 14.27
C MET A 121 0.25 -6.93 14.53
N ILE A 122 0.58 -6.63 15.80
CA ILE A 122 1.22 -5.37 16.19
C ILE A 122 2.56 -5.20 15.47
N THR A 123 3.38 -6.25 15.40
CA THR A 123 4.68 -6.20 14.72
C THR A 123 4.53 -5.87 13.24
N HIS A 124 3.60 -6.52 12.54
CA HIS A 124 3.32 -6.22 11.14
C HIS A 124 2.78 -4.80 10.92
N LEU A 125 1.92 -4.33 11.81
CA LEU A 125 1.42 -2.95 11.78
C LEU A 125 2.55 -1.93 11.97
N VAL A 126 3.42 -2.15 12.97
CA VAL A 126 4.60 -1.31 13.21
C VAL A 126 5.53 -1.33 12.01
N THR A 127 5.77 -2.48 11.39
CA THR A 127 6.58 -2.60 10.16
C THR A 127 5.96 -1.85 8.99
N ALA A 128 4.64 -1.91 8.80
CA ALA A 128 3.95 -1.14 7.75
C ALA A 128 4.09 0.37 7.97
N ILE A 129 3.92 0.84 9.22
CA ILE A 129 4.10 2.24 9.59
C ILE A 129 5.57 2.66 9.39
N ALA A 130 6.54 1.84 9.81
CA ALA A 130 7.97 2.07 9.62
C ALA A 130 8.33 2.23 8.13
N ALA A 131 7.87 1.30 7.29
CA ALA A 131 8.10 1.33 5.85
C ALA A 131 7.48 2.57 5.20
N PHE A 132 6.26 2.94 5.60
CA PHE A 132 5.59 4.14 5.11
C PHE A 132 6.33 5.43 5.49
N LEU A 133 6.65 5.60 6.78
CA LEU A 133 7.34 6.80 7.28
C LEU A 133 8.77 6.90 6.73
N GLY A 134 9.50 5.79 6.71
CA GLY A 134 10.84 5.68 6.13
C GLY A 134 10.85 6.00 4.64
N GLY A 135 9.90 5.43 3.88
CA GLY A 135 9.73 5.73 2.46
C GLY A 135 9.34 7.18 2.19
N ALA A 136 8.45 7.77 3.00
CA ALA A 136 8.07 9.18 2.89
C ALA A 136 9.25 10.12 3.18
N TRP A 137 10.03 9.83 4.22
CA TRP A 137 11.25 10.56 4.54
C TRP A 137 12.28 10.46 3.41
N LEU A 138 12.52 9.24 2.92
CA LEU A 138 13.47 8.95 1.86
C LEU A 138 13.10 9.67 0.56
N LEU A 139 11.83 9.66 0.19
CA LEU A 139 11.30 10.38 -0.97
C LEU A 139 11.48 11.90 -0.84
N GLY A 140 11.27 12.44 0.37
CA GLY A 140 11.52 13.84 0.66
C GLY A 140 13.00 14.22 0.48
N ARG A 141 13.92 13.38 1.00
CA ARG A 141 15.37 13.55 0.83
C ARG A 141 15.80 13.45 -0.63
N TRP A 142 15.30 12.46 -1.35
CA TRP A 142 15.59 12.25 -2.77
C TRP A 142 15.16 13.45 -3.63
N ARG A 143 13.97 14.00 -3.38
CA ARG A 143 13.49 15.22 -4.03
C ARG A 143 14.38 16.41 -3.74
N ALA A 144 14.74 16.61 -2.47
CA ALA A 144 15.63 17.70 -2.06
C ALA A 144 17.00 17.61 -2.76
N ALA A 145 17.58 16.41 -2.84
CA ALA A 145 18.85 16.17 -3.51
C ALA A 145 18.81 16.47 -5.02
N ARG A 146 17.61 16.47 -5.64
CA ARG A 146 17.39 16.83 -7.05
C ARG A 146 16.94 18.28 -7.24
N GLY A 147 16.99 19.12 -6.21
CA GLY A 147 16.52 20.51 -6.27
C GLY A 147 14.99 20.65 -6.40
N LEU A 148 14.23 19.59 -6.14
CA LEU A 148 12.76 19.61 -6.18
C LEU A 148 12.19 19.95 -4.81
N CYS A 149 11.00 20.55 -4.77
CA CYS A 149 10.24 20.74 -3.53
C CYS A 149 10.03 19.40 -2.80
N PRO A 150 10.52 19.21 -1.57
CA PRO A 150 10.43 17.91 -0.89
C PRO A 150 9.00 17.46 -0.59
N SER A 151 8.10 18.42 -0.36
CA SER A 151 6.69 18.17 -0.08
C SER A 151 5.91 17.75 -1.33
N CYS A 152 5.99 18.53 -2.41
CA CYS A 152 5.16 18.30 -3.61
C CYS A 152 5.90 17.68 -4.81
N GLY A 153 7.23 17.71 -4.81
CA GLY A 153 8.11 17.20 -5.87
C GLY A 153 8.22 18.09 -7.11
N ARG A 154 7.79 19.36 -7.05
CA ARG A 154 7.82 20.31 -8.19
C ARG A 154 9.01 21.27 -8.08
N VAL A 155 9.42 21.82 -9.23
CA VAL A 155 10.33 22.96 -9.31
C VAL A 155 9.57 24.25 -9.03
N GLU A 156 8.38 24.40 -9.62
CA GLU A 156 7.55 25.61 -9.55
C GLU A 156 6.17 25.37 -8.93
N ALA A 157 5.52 26.46 -8.54
CA ALA A 157 4.21 26.47 -7.89
C ALA A 157 3.10 25.92 -8.79
N SER A 158 3.11 26.34 -10.06
CA SER A 158 2.06 26.03 -11.02
C SER A 158 2.25 24.64 -11.61
N VAL A 159 1.16 23.89 -11.71
CA VAL A 159 1.07 22.75 -12.61
C VAL A 159 -0.08 23.08 -13.54
N GLN A 160 0.21 23.20 -14.83
CA GLN A 160 -0.85 23.06 -15.81
C GLN A 160 -1.42 21.65 -15.69
N PRO A 161 -2.75 21.48 -15.50
CA PRO A 161 -3.35 20.17 -15.44
C PRO A 161 -3.26 19.48 -16.81
N GLY A 162 -2.14 18.83 -17.08
CA GLY A 162 -1.99 17.96 -18.24
C GLY A 162 -3.02 16.83 -18.13
N ARG A 163 -3.94 16.76 -19.09
CA ARG A 163 -4.89 15.65 -19.19
C ARG A 163 -4.12 14.37 -19.52
N SER A 164 -3.64 13.65 -18.51
CA SER A 164 -2.94 12.38 -18.73
C SER A 164 -3.88 11.35 -19.38
N ARG A 165 -3.65 11.06 -20.67
CA ARG A 165 -4.42 10.05 -21.44
C ARG A 165 -4.47 8.67 -20.78
N TRP A 166 -3.53 8.39 -19.88
CA TRP A 166 -3.42 7.12 -19.15
C TRP A 166 -4.48 6.92 -18.08
N VAL A 167 -5.03 8.00 -17.49
CA VAL A 167 -6.01 7.87 -16.39
C VAL A 167 -7.24 7.02 -16.77
N PRO A 168 -7.95 7.28 -17.89
CA PRO A 168 -9.09 6.43 -18.28
C PRO A 168 -8.68 5.00 -18.63
N ILE A 169 -7.51 4.81 -19.25
CA ILE A 169 -6.99 3.47 -19.60
C ILE A 169 -6.71 2.66 -18.33
N LEU A 170 -6.00 3.25 -17.36
CA LEU A 170 -5.68 2.61 -16.09
C LEU A 170 -6.94 2.34 -15.26
N ALA A 171 -7.96 3.19 -15.34
CA ALA A 171 -9.26 2.93 -14.74
C ALA A 171 -9.93 1.70 -15.37
N ALA A 172 -9.94 1.60 -16.70
CA ALA A 172 -10.45 0.42 -17.39
C ALA A 172 -9.67 -0.85 -17.01
N VAL A 173 -8.34 -0.81 -16.97
CA VAL A 173 -7.50 -1.94 -16.54
C VAL A 173 -7.81 -2.36 -15.10
N ALA A 174 -7.92 -1.41 -14.17
CA ALA A 174 -8.25 -1.71 -12.77
C ALA A 174 -9.64 -2.35 -12.65
N VAL A 175 -10.64 -1.84 -13.38
CA VAL A 175 -12.00 -2.40 -13.40
C VAL A 175 -12.02 -3.80 -14.00
N VAL A 176 -11.46 -3.97 -15.20
CA VAL A 176 -11.41 -5.27 -15.89
C VAL A 176 -10.62 -6.29 -15.07
N GLY A 177 -9.51 -5.90 -14.45
CA GLY A 177 -8.75 -6.77 -13.57
C GLY A 177 -9.51 -7.21 -12.32
N ALA A 178 -10.42 -6.37 -11.80
CA ALA A 178 -11.21 -6.67 -10.61
C ALA A 178 -12.40 -7.61 -10.88
N LEU A 179 -12.96 -7.55 -12.09
CA LEU A 179 -14.21 -8.25 -12.44
C LEU A 179 -14.16 -9.77 -12.26
N PRO A 180 -13.16 -10.52 -12.77
CA PRO A 180 -13.18 -11.99 -12.69
C PRO A 180 -13.21 -12.48 -11.24
N TYR A 181 -12.37 -11.91 -10.38
CA TYR A 181 -12.37 -12.22 -8.95
C TYR A 181 -13.67 -11.79 -8.26
N GLY A 182 -14.15 -10.57 -8.52
CA GLY A 182 -15.39 -10.05 -7.92
C GLY A 182 -16.61 -10.90 -8.27
N LEU A 183 -16.73 -11.31 -9.53
CA LEU A 183 -17.79 -12.20 -9.99
C LEU A 183 -17.68 -13.59 -9.38
N LEU A 184 -16.46 -14.14 -9.28
CA LEU A 184 -16.23 -15.43 -8.65
C LEU A 184 -16.61 -15.41 -7.16
N LYS A 185 -16.22 -14.36 -6.43
CA LYS A 185 -16.60 -14.18 -5.02
C LYS A 185 -18.10 -13.97 -4.85
N LEU A 186 -18.74 -13.21 -5.74
CA LEU A 186 -20.19 -13.03 -5.72
C LEU A 186 -20.92 -14.35 -6.00
N ALA A 187 -20.45 -15.13 -6.98
CA ALA A 187 -20.98 -16.45 -7.29
C ALA A 187 -20.90 -17.39 -6.08
N TRP A 188 -19.75 -17.45 -5.40
CA TRP A 188 -19.58 -18.23 -4.17
C TRP A 188 -20.49 -17.72 -3.04
N ALA A 189 -20.62 -16.40 -2.88
CA ALA A 189 -21.47 -15.78 -1.86
C ALA A 189 -22.97 -16.10 -2.04
N VAL A 190 -23.42 -16.41 -3.27
CA VAL A 190 -24.79 -16.85 -3.55
C VAL A 190 -24.93 -18.38 -3.69
N GLY A 191 -23.88 -19.14 -3.32
CA GLY A 191 -23.91 -20.60 -3.24
C GLY A 191 -23.53 -21.35 -4.53
N LEU A 192 -23.02 -20.66 -5.57
CA LEU A 192 -22.54 -21.35 -6.77
C LEU A 192 -21.18 -21.99 -6.53
N ARG A 193 -21.02 -23.28 -6.89
CA ARG A 193 -19.79 -24.07 -6.70
C ARG A 193 -18.77 -23.95 -7.83
N ILE A 194 -18.72 -22.81 -8.51
CA ILE A 194 -17.84 -22.59 -9.65
C ILE A 194 -16.37 -22.66 -9.18
N GLY A 195 -15.63 -23.68 -9.63
CA GLY A 195 -14.22 -23.87 -9.26
C GLY A 195 -14.00 -24.41 -7.85
N LEU A 196 -15.05 -24.92 -7.18
CA LEU A 196 -15.00 -25.49 -5.84
C LEU A 196 -15.34 -26.99 -5.89
N PRO A 197 -14.37 -27.87 -6.22
CA PRO A 197 -14.59 -29.31 -6.30
C PRO A 197 -14.88 -29.97 -4.94
N GLY A 198 -14.38 -29.39 -3.84
CA GLY A 198 -14.59 -29.89 -2.48
C GLY A 198 -15.85 -29.34 -1.81
N HIS A 199 -16.08 -29.76 -0.56
CA HIS A 199 -17.30 -29.50 0.21
C HIS A 199 -17.12 -28.46 1.33
N SER A 200 -15.89 -27.98 1.57
CA SER A 200 -15.61 -27.04 2.66
C SER A 200 -16.31 -25.69 2.50
N PHE A 201 -16.91 -25.43 1.34
CA PHE A 201 -17.63 -24.19 1.02
C PHE A 201 -19.16 -24.37 0.92
N ASP A 202 -19.70 -25.56 1.19
CA ASP A 202 -21.14 -25.83 1.03
C ASP A 202 -22.02 -25.03 2.02
N SER A 203 -21.44 -24.56 3.13
CA SER A 203 -22.12 -23.74 4.14
C SER A 203 -21.90 -22.23 3.97
N VAL A 204 -21.22 -21.80 2.90
CA VAL A 204 -20.92 -20.40 2.64
C VAL A 204 -22.16 -19.66 2.16
N SER A 205 -22.33 -18.46 2.70
CA SER A 205 -23.38 -17.52 2.31
C SER A 205 -22.80 -16.12 2.11
N PHE A 206 -23.65 -15.18 1.68
CA PHE A 206 -23.26 -13.78 1.57
C PHE A 206 -22.82 -13.17 2.91
N ALA A 207 -23.37 -13.67 4.02
CA ALA A 207 -22.99 -13.24 5.36
C ALA A 207 -21.68 -13.88 5.86
N SER A 208 -21.18 -14.93 5.17
CA SER A 208 -19.95 -15.59 5.56
C SER A 208 -18.76 -14.64 5.37
N PRO A 209 -17.94 -14.44 6.41
CA PRO A 209 -16.78 -13.56 6.34
C PRO A 209 -15.81 -14.01 5.23
N GLY A 210 -15.24 -13.07 4.47
CA GLY A 210 -14.38 -13.37 3.33
C GLY A 210 -15.09 -13.68 1.99
N PHE A 211 -16.43 -13.57 1.94
CA PHE A 211 -17.23 -13.74 0.72
C PHE A 211 -17.97 -12.45 0.35
N GLY A 212 -19.15 -12.18 0.91
CA GLY A 212 -19.95 -11.02 0.54
C GLY A 212 -19.25 -9.68 0.82
N ASP A 213 -18.49 -9.60 1.90
CA ASP A 213 -17.62 -8.46 2.23
C ASP A 213 -16.55 -8.22 1.15
N THR A 214 -15.87 -9.26 0.67
CA THR A 214 -14.86 -9.14 -0.39
C THR A 214 -15.49 -8.75 -1.72
N ALA A 215 -16.67 -9.27 -2.05
CA ALA A 215 -17.43 -8.84 -3.23
C ALA A 215 -17.82 -7.35 -3.13
N ALA A 216 -18.26 -6.90 -1.95
CA ALA A 216 -18.58 -5.49 -1.70
C ALA A 216 -17.35 -4.58 -1.80
N LEU A 217 -16.20 -5.00 -1.24
CA LEU A 217 -14.92 -4.29 -1.35
C LEU A 217 -14.45 -4.21 -2.80
N THR A 218 -14.63 -5.28 -3.59
CA THR A 218 -14.37 -5.26 -5.03
C THR A 218 -15.28 -4.25 -5.75
N GLY A 219 -16.58 -4.23 -5.44
CA GLY A 219 -17.52 -3.23 -5.95
C GLY A 219 -17.12 -1.79 -5.63
N LEU A 220 -16.75 -1.53 -4.37
CA LEU A 220 -16.23 -0.23 -3.93
C LEU A 220 -14.97 0.19 -4.71
N SER A 221 -14.05 -0.75 -4.96
CA SER A 221 -12.84 -0.49 -5.74
C SER A 221 -13.13 -0.19 -7.21
N ILE A 222 -14.09 -0.88 -7.81
CA ILE A 222 -14.56 -0.60 -9.18
C ILE A 222 -15.13 0.81 -9.26
N VAL A 223 -16.03 1.17 -8.34
CA VAL A 223 -16.61 2.53 -8.25
C VAL A 223 -15.49 3.56 -8.09
N ALA A 224 -14.57 3.34 -7.15
CA ALA A 224 -13.46 4.26 -6.93
C ALA A 224 -12.59 4.43 -8.19
N SER A 225 -12.32 3.34 -8.91
CA SER A 225 -11.54 3.35 -10.15
C SER A 225 -12.25 4.17 -11.25
N VAL A 226 -13.56 3.99 -11.40
CA VAL A 226 -14.38 4.80 -12.33
C VAL A 226 -14.35 6.27 -11.95
N LEU A 227 -14.57 6.61 -10.68
CA LEU A 227 -14.56 8.00 -10.20
C LEU A 227 -13.17 8.67 -10.36
N MET A 228 -12.08 7.93 -10.18
CA MET A 228 -10.74 8.39 -10.53
C MET A 228 -10.57 8.59 -12.03
N GLY A 229 -11.12 7.69 -12.85
CA GLY A 229 -11.17 7.78 -14.32
C GLY A 229 -11.87 9.05 -14.80
N LEU A 230 -13.00 9.40 -14.15
CA LEU A 230 -13.75 10.65 -14.34
C LEU A 230 -13.06 11.88 -13.74
N ARG A 231 -11.99 11.67 -12.98
CA ARG A 231 -11.14 12.72 -12.39
C ARG A 231 -11.89 13.67 -11.45
N LEU A 232 -12.82 13.16 -10.64
CA LEU A 232 -13.49 14.00 -9.64
C LEU A 232 -12.46 14.67 -8.72
N ARG A 233 -12.56 16.00 -8.51
CA ARG A 233 -11.55 16.78 -7.77
C ARG A 233 -12.04 17.32 -6.42
N GLN A 234 -13.29 17.07 -6.05
CA GLN A 234 -13.83 17.50 -4.76
C GLN A 234 -12.96 16.96 -3.62
N ARG A 235 -12.60 17.81 -2.66
CA ARG A 235 -11.52 17.52 -1.69
C ARG A 235 -11.75 16.23 -0.90
N LEU A 236 -12.97 16.04 -0.39
CA LEU A 236 -13.34 14.85 0.39
C LEU A 236 -13.38 13.59 -0.47
N VAL A 237 -14.03 13.67 -1.64
CA VAL A 237 -14.07 12.57 -2.61
C VAL A 237 -12.65 12.16 -3.02
N ARG A 238 -11.80 13.12 -3.36
CA ARG A 238 -10.41 12.87 -3.73
C ARG A 238 -9.63 12.17 -2.63
N LEU A 239 -9.81 12.59 -1.38
CA LEU A 239 -9.14 11.95 -0.24
C LEU A 239 -9.62 10.50 -0.09
N GLY A 240 -10.94 10.27 -0.12
CA GLY A 240 -11.53 8.93 -0.05
C GLY A 240 -11.04 8.02 -1.17
N LEU A 241 -11.03 8.51 -2.41
CA LEU A 241 -10.52 7.77 -3.56
C LEU A 241 -9.04 7.40 -3.38
N ILE A 242 -8.19 8.35 -2.98
CA ILE A 242 -6.76 8.06 -2.76
C ILE A 242 -6.59 7.03 -1.65
N ILE A 243 -7.36 7.09 -0.57
CA ILE A 243 -7.32 6.11 0.52
C ILE A 243 -7.70 4.73 -0.02
N VAL A 244 -8.85 4.59 -0.68
CA VAL A 244 -9.32 3.31 -1.27
C VAL A 244 -8.28 2.75 -2.24
N GLY A 245 -7.77 3.58 -3.15
CA GLY A 245 -6.75 3.17 -4.11
C GLY A 245 -5.44 2.74 -3.45
N THR A 246 -4.96 3.49 -2.45
CA THR A 246 -3.72 3.17 -1.74
C THR A 246 -3.84 1.89 -0.94
N VAL A 247 -4.91 1.74 -0.15
CA VAL A 247 -5.18 0.55 0.66
C VAL A 247 -5.39 -0.66 -0.25
N GLY A 248 -6.26 -0.54 -1.26
CA GLY A 248 -6.51 -1.61 -2.22
C GLY A 248 -5.24 -2.07 -2.93
N SER A 249 -4.44 -1.15 -3.45
CA SER A 249 -3.15 -1.50 -4.08
C SER A 249 -2.17 -2.12 -3.10
N PHE A 250 -2.10 -1.63 -1.87
CA PHE A 250 -1.21 -2.17 -0.86
C PHE A 250 -1.60 -3.60 -0.44
N MET A 251 -2.89 -3.93 -0.45
CA MET A 251 -3.34 -5.30 -0.19
C MET A 251 -3.16 -6.21 -1.41
N LEU A 252 -3.46 -5.72 -2.61
CA LEU A 252 -3.52 -6.55 -3.82
C LEU A 252 -2.17 -6.75 -4.49
N VAL A 253 -1.32 -5.72 -4.56
CA VAL A 253 -0.05 -5.81 -5.30
C VAL A 253 0.88 -6.87 -4.69
N PRO A 254 1.14 -6.90 -3.37
CA PRO A 254 2.03 -7.91 -2.80
C PRO A 254 1.48 -9.32 -3.04
N VAL A 255 0.20 -9.56 -2.73
CA VAL A 255 -0.43 -10.89 -2.86
C VAL A 255 -0.51 -11.33 -4.32
N GLY A 256 -0.91 -10.43 -5.22
CA GLY A 256 -1.02 -10.70 -6.64
C GLY A 256 0.33 -10.97 -7.30
N VAL A 257 1.34 -10.15 -7.01
CA VAL A 257 2.70 -10.33 -7.57
C VAL A 257 3.35 -11.61 -7.03
N ILE A 258 3.28 -11.83 -5.71
CA ILE A 258 3.82 -13.06 -5.09
C ILE A 258 3.09 -14.30 -5.64
N GLY A 259 1.76 -14.28 -5.69
CA GLY A 259 0.95 -15.37 -6.23
C GLY A 259 1.23 -15.63 -7.71
N ALA A 260 1.44 -14.58 -8.51
CA ALA A 260 1.82 -14.71 -9.91
C ALA A 260 3.23 -15.30 -10.08
N VAL A 261 4.22 -14.80 -9.35
CA VAL A 261 5.63 -15.19 -9.50
C VAL A 261 5.93 -16.57 -8.93
N ILE A 262 5.37 -16.90 -7.77
CA ILE A 262 5.69 -18.14 -7.03
C ILE A 262 4.63 -19.23 -7.26
N GLY A 263 3.43 -18.85 -7.68
CA GLY A 263 2.34 -19.75 -8.04
C GLY A 263 2.22 -19.90 -9.55
N LEU A 264 1.63 -18.89 -10.21
CA LEU A 264 1.13 -18.99 -11.59
C LEU A 264 2.22 -19.29 -12.62
N ILE A 265 3.36 -18.60 -12.55
CA ILE A 265 4.46 -18.79 -13.51
C ILE A 265 5.02 -20.22 -13.44
N PRO A 266 5.45 -20.74 -12.26
CA PRO A 266 5.89 -22.12 -12.13
C PRO A 266 4.87 -23.15 -12.63
N ALA A 267 3.58 -22.90 -12.40
CA ALA A 267 2.53 -23.82 -12.83
C ALA A 267 2.29 -23.81 -14.33
N ALA A 268 2.33 -22.64 -14.96
CA ALA A 268 2.29 -22.52 -16.42
C ALA A 268 3.48 -23.22 -17.09
N LEU A 269 4.61 -23.32 -16.39
CA LEU A 269 5.81 -24.06 -16.81
C LEU A 269 5.78 -25.55 -16.44
N GLY A 270 4.70 -26.05 -15.82
CA GLY A 270 4.58 -27.45 -15.38
C GLY A 270 5.48 -27.82 -14.19
N LEU A 271 6.09 -26.84 -13.51
CA LEU A 271 6.99 -27.05 -12.37
C LEU A 271 6.25 -27.23 -11.04
N ARG A 272 4.96 -26.89 -11.00
CA ARG A 272 4.12 -26.93 -9.79
C ARG A 272 2.65 -27.13 -10.14
N GLN A 273 1.94 -27.93 -9.37
CA GLN A 273 0.47 -27.95 -9.43
C GLN A 273 -0.11 -26.82 -8.55
N ILE A 274 -1.11 -26.13 -9.09
CA ILE A 274 -1.91 -25.14 -8.36
C ILE A 274 -3.27 -25.74 -8.12
N GLY A 275 -3.79 -25.58 -6.92
CA GLY A 275 -5.02 -26.22 -6.50
C GLY A 275 -4.82 -27.00 -5.22
N ASP A 276 -5.92 -27.26 -4.55
CA ASP A 276 -6.01 -28.22 -3.48
C ASP A 276 -7.31 -29.02 -3.66
N ALA A 277 -7.67 -29.85 -2.68
CA ALA A 277 -8.89 -30.64 -2.71
C ALA A 277 -10.17 -29.77 -2.73
N GLU A 278 -10.08 -28.49 -2.37
CA GLU A 278 -11.22 -27.60 -2.15
C GLU A 278 -11.40 -26.57 -3.27
N ILE A 279 -10.30 -26.09 -3.87
CA ILE A 279 -10.29 -25.06 -4.91
C ILE A 279 -9.52 -25.55 -6.14
N ALA A 280 -10.19 -25.52 -7.29
CA ALA A 280 -9.60 -25.88 -8.56
C ALA A 280 -8.43 -24.96 -8.95
N GLY A 281 -7.39 -25.51 -9.58
CA GLY A 281 -6.19 -24.76 -9.97
C GLY A 281 -6.46 -23.55 -10.87
N TRP A 282 -7.43 -23.65 -11.78
CA TRP A 282 -7.81 -22.53 -12.64
C TRP A 282 -8.46 -21.39 -11.85
N ALA A 283 -9.21 -21.70 -10.78
CA ALA A 283 -9.84 -20.69 -9.93
C ALA A 283 -8.77 -19.90 -9.16
N TYR A 284 -7.74 -20.58 -8.66
CA TYR A 284 -6.54 -19.93 -8.12
C TYR A 284 -5.85 -19.02 -9.15
N ALA A 285 -5.74 -19.46 -10.41
CA ALA A 285 -5.18 -18.64 -11.48
C ALA A 285 -6.00 -17.36 -11.73
N VAL A 286 -7.33 -17.48 -11.74
CA VAL A 286 -8.23 -16.32 -11.84
C VAL A 286 -8.04 -15.38 -10.65
N VAL A 287 -7.97 -15.88 -9.42
CA VAL A 287 -7.81 -15.06 -8.20
C VAL A 287 -6.49 -14.28 -8.24
N TYR A 288 -5.35 -14.96 -8.35
CA TYR A 288 -4.04 -14.30 -8.29
C TYR A 288 -3.74 -13.45 -9.53
N GLY A 289 -4.19 -13.89 -10.71
CA GLY A 289 -4.08 -13.12 -11.94
C GLY A 289 -4.88 -11.81 -11.86
N SER A 290 -6.12 -11.90 -11.36
CA SER A 290 -6.95 -10.73 -11.10
C SER A 290 -6.28 -9.78 -10.11
N PHE A 291 -5.77 -10.28 -8.98
CA PHE A 291 -5.07 -9.45 -7.98
C PHE A 291 -3.84 -8.73 -8.55
N ALA A 292 -3.05 -9.40 -9.38
CA ALA A 292 -1.89 -8.79 -10.02
C ALA A 292 -2.30 -7.65 -10.96
N VAL A 293 -3.22 -7.91 -11.89
CA VAL A 293 -3.69 -6.91 -12.88
C VAL A 293 -4.44 -5.76 -12.20
N TRP A 294 -5.40 -6.08 -11.33
CA TRP A 294 -6.19 -5.13 -10.57
C TRP A 294 -5.31 -4.29 -9.64
N GLY A 295 -4.44 -4.92 -8.85
CA GLY A 295 -3.58 -4.24 -7.88
C GLY A 295 -2.62 -3.26 -8.55
N VAL A 296 -1.92 -3.70 -9.61
CA VAL A 296 -0.98 -2.85 -10.37
C VAL A 296 -1.74 -1.74 -11.10
N GLY A 297 -2.85 -2.06 -11.77
CA GLY A 297 -3.70 -1.09 -12.45
C GLY A 297 -4.21 0.00 -11.50
N LEU A 298 -4.74 -0.40 -10.34
CA LEU A 298 -5.22 0.50 -9.29
C LEU A 298 -4.08 1.35 -8.71
N CYS A 299 -2.88 0.79 -8.57
CA CYS A 299 -1.72 1.51 -8.02
C CYS A 299 -1.32 2.65 -8.95
N LEU A 300 -1.13 2.32 -10.23
CA LEU A 300 -0.79 3.28 -11.27
C LEU A 300 -1.91 4.32 -11.44
N LEU A 301 -3.18 3.89 -11.46
CA LEU A 301 -4.33 4.78 -11.50
C LEU A 301 -4.30 5.78 -10.34
N THR A 302 -4.10 5.28 -9.11
CA THR A 302 -4.04 6.10 -7.90
C THR A 302 -2.89 7.10 -7.97
N ILE A 303 -1.71 6.69 -8.45
CA ILE A 303 -0.56 7.58 -8.62
C ILE A 303 -0.89 8.69 -9.64
N HIS A 304 -1.42 8.34 -10.81
CA HIS A 304 -1.75 9.29 -11.88
C HIS A 304 -2.89 10.23 -11.48
N TYR A 305 -3.95 9.69 -10.87
CA TYR A 305 -5.06 10.46 -10.32
C TYR A 305 -4.57 11.41 -9.22
N ALA A 306 -3.80 10.91 -8.25
CA ALA A 306 -3.27 11.72 -7.17
C ALA A 306 -2.35 12.82 -7.67
N ARG A 307 -1.56 12.58 -8.74
CA ARG A 307 -0.71 13.59 -9.42
C ARG A 307 -1.53 14.61 -10.20
N GLY A 308 -2.51 14.17 -10.99
CA GLY A 308 -3.34 15.05 -11.82
C GLY A 308 -4.35 15.89 -11.04
N THR A 309 -4.66 15.52 -9.79
CA THR A 309 -5.60 16.24 -8.92
C THR A 309 -4.93 16.95 -7.74
N ARG A 310 -3.59 17.06 -7.72
CA ARG A 310 -2.90 17.72 -6.59
C ARG A 310 -3.34 19.19 -6.47
N PRO A 311 -3.67 19.66 -5.26
CA PRO A 311 -3.81 21.09 -5.02
C PRO A 311 -2.45 21.78 -5.16
N ASP A 312 -2.46 23.12 -5.19
CA ASP A 312 -1.22 23.89 -5.13
C ASP A 312 -0.44 23.61 -3.86
N CYS A 313 0.88 23.67 -3.96
CA CYS A 313 1.73 23.42 -2.81
C CYS A 313 1.72 24.61 -1.85
N ARG A 314 1.40 24.34 -0.57
CA ARG A 314 1.47 25.35 0.51
C ARG A 314 2.84 25.99 0.62
N THR A 315 3.92 25.22 0.43
CA THR A 315 5.29 25.75 0.50
C THR A 315 5.54 26.80 -0.59
N HIS A 316 5.12 26.55 -1.83
CA HIS A 316 5.26 27.52 -2.91
C HIS A 316 4.35 28.74 -2.71
N ARG A 317 3.13 28.58 -2.18
CA ARG A 317 2.24 29.71 -1.85
C ARG A 317 2.85 30.64 -0.79
N ALA A 318 3.49 30.06 0.23
CA ALA A 318 4.14 30.85 1.29
C ALA A 318 5.31 31.68 0.76
N THR A 319 6.13 31.11 -0.14
CA THR A 319 7.23 31.83 -0.79
C THR A 319 6.69 32.97 -1.66
N ALA A 320 5.70 32.71 -2.50
CA ALA A 320 5.10 33.74 -3.37
C ALA A 320 4.50 34.91 -2.56
N ALA A 321 3.84 34.63 -1.43
CA ALA A 321 3.32 35.67 -0.54
C ALA A 321 4.44 36.48 0.13
N ALA A 322 5.54 35.84 0.53
CA ALA A 322 6.70 36.52 1.11
C ALA A 322 7.45 37.40 0.08
N ASP A 323 7.56 36.95 -1.17
CA ASP A 323 8.19 37.71 -2.25
C ASP A 323 7.32 38.92 -2.64
N ALA A 324 5.99 38.76 -2.71
CA ALA A 324 5.07 39.86 -2.98
C ALA A 324 5.10 40.95 -1.88
N GLY A 325 5.33 40.57 -0.62
CA GLY A 325 5.48 41.52 0.49
C GLY A 325 6.83 42.24 0.54
N ARG A 326 7.85 41.78 -0.20
CA ARG A 326 9.17 42.44 -0.30
C ARG A 326 9.29 43.42 -1.45
N LEU A 327 8.36 43.37 -2.40
CA LEU A 327 8.19 44.45 -3.37
C LEU A 327 7.55 45.62 -2.62
N GLU A 328 8.36 46.35 -1.85
CA GLU A 328 7.97 47.68 -1.36
C GLU A 328 7.50 48.49 -2.57
N PRO A 329 6.43 49.29 -2.43
CA PRO A 329 6.04 50.22 -3.48
C PRO A 329 7.25 51.12 -3.72
N VAL A 330 7.88 50.95 -4.89
CA VAL A 330 8.90 51.88 -5.37
C VAL A 330 8.26 53.25 -5.29
N ALA A 331 8.77 54.10 -4.38
CA ALA A 331 8.23 55.43 -4.19
C ALA A 331 8.19 56.11 -5.56
N PRO A 332 7.06 56.75 -5.94
CA PRO A 332 6.97 57.43 -7.21
C PRO A 332 8.13 58.42 -7.31
N ASN A 333 8.88 58.33 -8.41
CA ASN A 333 10.04 59.18 -8.67
C ASN A 333 9.55 60.64 -8.62
N PRO A 334 10.04 61.51 -7.71
CA PRO A 334 9.64 62.90 -7.68
C PRO A 334 10.11 63.56 -8.98
N ALA A 335 9.14 64.06 -9.75
CA ALA A 335 9.37 64.87 -10.95
C ALA A 335 9.63 66.32 -10.57
#